data_AF-A0A1J3FJF8-F1
#
_entry.id   AF-A0A1J3FJF8-F1
#
_cell.length_a   1.000
_cell.length_b   1.000
_cell.length_c   1.000
_cell.angle_alpha   90.00
_cell.angle_beta   90.00
_cell.angle_gamma   90.00
#
_symmetry.space_group_name_H-M   'P 1'
#
loop_
_entity.id
_entity.type
_entity.pdbx_description
1 polymer ?
#
loop_
_entity_poly.entity_id
_entity_poly.type
_entity_poly.pdbx_seq_one_letter_code
_entity_poly.pdbx_strand_id
1 'polypeptide(L)'
;DINYIDVGEGVIGIRGFHSSFRPTHGGLSLNIDVSTTMILKPGPVIEFLLANQNVELPRLIDWNKARKMLKNMRVKTSHSNMEFKIIGLSEKPCNQQLFSMKIKDGERKGQTKEITVYEYFKQTYTEPTSSVYFPCLDVGKPNRPNYLPLEFCDLVSLQRYTKALSGR
;
A
#
# COMPACT_ATOMS: atom_id res chain seq x y z
N ASP A 1 18.73 14.73 -3.52
CA ASP A 1 18.17 15.72 -2.58
C ASP A 1 18.74 15.57 -1.19
N ILE A 2 19.30 16.65 -0.63
CA ILE A 2 20.04 16.69 0.65
C ILE A 2 19.14 16.37 1.88
N ASN A 3 17.82 16.38 1.70
CA ASN A 3 16.85 16.20 2.78
C ASN A 3 16.37 14.75 2.95
N TYR A 4 16.71 13.85 2.03
CA TYR A 4 16.33 12.44 2.10
C TYR A 4 17.52 11.56 2.45
N ILE A 5 17.32 10.68 3.41
CA ILE A 5 18.28 9.68 3.85
C ILE A 5 17.64 8.33 3.59
N ASP A 6 18.29 7.47 2.79
CA ASP A 6 17.82 6.09 2.67
C ASP A 6 18.15 5.35 3.97
N VAL A 7 17.10 4.83 4.63
CA VAL A 7 17.21 4.08 5.88
C VAL A 7 17.17 2.57 5.62
N GLY A 8 16.87 2.16 4.38
CA GLY A 8 16.65 0.77 4.00
C GLY A 8 15.21 0.31 4.23
N GLU A 9 14.94 -0.97 3.95
CA GLU A 9 13.64 -1.62 4.19
C GLU A 9 12.42 -0.93 3.52
N GLY A 10 12.65 -0.16 2.46
CA GLY A 10 11.61 0.61 1.78
C GLY A 10 11.18 1.88 2.53
N VAL A 11 12.04 2.39 3.43
CA VAL A 11 11.79 3.58 4.25
C VAL A 11 12.88 4.63 3.98
N ILE A 12 12.46 5.89 3.92
CA ILE A 12 13.36 7.04 3.78
C ILE A 12 13.14 8.01 4.95
N GLY A 13 14.24 8.53 5.50
CA GLY A 13 14.25 9.60 6.47
C GLY A 13 14.19 10.95 5.79
N ILE A 14 13.24 11.80 6.19
CA ILE A 14 13.16 13.19 5.76
C ILE A 14 13.57 14.08 6.91
N ARG A 15 14.57 14.95 6.66
CA ARG A 15 14.93 16.02 7.59
C ARG A 15 13.94 17.18 7.46
N GLY A 16 13.51 17.71 8.60
CA GLY A 16 12.62 18.84 8.73
C GLY A 16 12.81 19.55 10.07
N PHE A 17 11.83 20.37 10.46
CA PHE A 17 11.89 21.15 11.69
C PHE A 17 10.63 20.97 12.52
N HIS A 18 10.80 20.88 13.82
CA HIS A 18 9.72 21.02 14.78
C HIS A 18 9.74 22.46 15.31
N SER A 19 8.62 23.19 15.17
CA SER A 19 8.51 24.58 15.62
C SER A 19 7.32 24.77 16.56
N SER A 20 7.52 25.45 17.69
CA SER A 20 6.43 25.79 18.64
C SER A 20 6.67 27.14 19.32
N PHE A 21 5.60 27.89 19.59
CA PHE A 21 5.68 29.08 20.43
C PHE A 21 5.49 28.72 21.91
N ARG A 22 6.30 29.32 22.78
CA ARG A 22 6.28 29.12 24.23
C ARG A 22 6.18 30.47 24.94
N PRO A 23 5.22 30.68 25.86
CA PRO A 23 5.19 31.88 26.67
C PRO A 23 6.35 31.88 27.67
N THR A 24 7.00 33.02 27.82
CA THR A 24 8.09 33.25 28.79
C THR A 24 7.84 34.57 29.52
N HIS A 25 8.56 34.83 30.61
CA HIS A 25 8.45 36.11 31.34
C HIS A 25 8.74 37.34 30.45
N GLY A 26 9.54 37.18 29.39
CA GLY A 26 9.86 38.24 28.42
C GLY A 26 8.94 38.29 27.19
N GLY A 27 7.84 37.54 27.18
CA GLY A 27 6.92 37.44 26.05
C GLY A 27 6.96 36.09 25.34
N LEU A 28 6.45 36.04 24.11
CA LEU A 28 6.36 34.80 23.32
C LEU A 28 7.73 34.46 22.72
N SER A 29 8.23 33.26 22.98
CA SER A 29 9.48 32.75 22.38
C SER A 29 9.18 31.65 21.36
N LEU A 30 9.91 31.66 20.23
CA LEU A 30 9.83 30.61 19.22
C LEU A 30 10.90 29.55 19.48
N ASN A 31 10.48 28.31 19.73
CA ASN A 31 11.35 27.14 19.87
C ASN A 31 11.38 26.37 18.54
N ILE A 32 12.55 26.24 17.93
CA ILE A 32 12.79 25.49 16.68
C ILE A 32 13.87 24.44 16.94
N ASP A 33 13.60 23.20 16.54
CA ASP A 33 14.57 22.11 16.58
C ASP A 33 14.59 21.32 15.26
N VAL A 34 15.75 20.78 14.90
CA VAL A 34 15.92 19.92 13.72
C VAL A 34 15.36 18.54 14.05
N SER A 35 14.49 18.03 13.19
CA SER A 35 13.86 16.71 13.36
C SER A 35 14.02 15.87 12.10
N THR A 36 14.04 14.54 12.26
CA THR A 36 14.00 13.62 11.12
C THR A 36 12.78 12.71 11.27
N THR A 37 11.92 12.66 10.27
CA THR A 37 10.75 11.79 10.24
C THR A 37 10.94 10.68 9.21
N MET A 38 10.46 9.47 9.51
CA MET A 38 10.51 8.36 8.58
C MET A 38 9.25 8.32 7.72
N ILE A 39 9.42 8.17 6.41
CA ILE A 39 8.32 7.96 5.47
C ILE A 39 8.55 6.74 4.60
N LEU A 40 7.48 6.17 4.06
CA LEU A 40 7.56 5.12 3.06
C LEU A 40 8.19 5.65 1.76
N LYS A 41 9.06 4.84 1.17
CA LYS A 41 9.53 5.04 -0.20
C LYS A 41 8.34 4.79 -1.15
N PRO A 42 7.93 5.77 -1.97
CA PRO A 42 6.89 5.54 -2.97
C PRO A 42 7.38 4.57 -4.04
N GLY A 43 6.47 3.78 -4.60
CA GLY A 43 6.79 2.80 -5.65
C GLY A 43 5.99 1.50 -5.52
N PRO A 44 6.30 0.49 -6.36
CA PRO A 44 5.55 -0.75 -6.41
C PRO A 44 5.49 -1.46 -5.06
N VAL A 45 4.31 -1.97 -4.70
CA VAL A 45 4.11 -2.67 -3.41
C VAL A 45 5.01 -3.91 -3.29
N ILE A 46 5.23 -4.62 -4.40
CA ILE A 46 6.12 -5.79 -4.43
C ILE A 46 7.55 -5.40 -4.05
N GLU A 47 8.11 -4.35 -4.64
CA GLU A 47 9.47 -3.90 -4.35
C GLU A 47 9.64 -3.50 -2.88
N PHE A 48 8.63 -2.82 -2.32
CA PHE A 48 8.62 -2.51 -0.90
C PHE A 48 8.64 -3.78 -0.03
N LEU A 49 7.85 -4.80 -0.37
CA LEU A 49 7.85 -6.07 0.37
C LEU A 49 9.18 -6.81 0.29
N LEU A 50 9.82 -6.83 -0.89
CA LEU A 50 11.14 -7.41 -1.09
C LEU A 50 12.18 -6.72 -0.20
N ALA A 51 12.22 -5.38 -0.25
CA ALA A 51 13.15 -4.59 0.55
C ALA A 51 12.88 -4.73 2.06
N ASN A 52 11.61 -4.68 2.49
CA ASN A 52 11.23 -4.71 3.89
C ASN A 52 11.46 -6.09 4.55
N GLN A 53 11.35 -7.18 3.78
CA GLN A 53 11.61 -8.52 4.29
C GLN A 53 13.01 -9.03 3.97
N ASN A 54 13.84 -8.23 3.29
CA ASN A 54 15.19 -8.59 2.84
C ASN A 54 15.21 -9.90 2.02
N VAL A 55 14.32 -10.00 1.03
CA VAL A 55 14.21 -11.15 0.12
C VAL A 55 14.35 -10.68 -1.33
N GLU A 56 15.00 -11.50 -2.16
CA GLU A 56 15.27 -11.13 -3.57
C GLU A 56 14.13 -11.54 -4.53
N LEU A 57 13.38 -12.60 -4.19
CA LEU A 57 12.36 -13.18 -5.06
C LEU A 57 10.96 -13.06 -4.46
N PRO A 58 9.93 -12.65 -5.24
CA PRO A 58 8.56 -12.51 -4.73
C PRO A 58 7.97 -13.79 -4.12
N ARG A 59 8.42 -14.96 -4.57
CA ARG A 59 8.01 -16.28 -4.03
C ARG A 59 8.47 -16.52 -2.58
N LEU A 60 9.48 -15.79 -2.12
CA LEU A 60 10.06 -15.92 -0.78
C LEU A 60 9.39 -14.98 0.24
N ILE A 61 8.44 -14.15 -0.20
CA ILE A 61 7.72 -13.22 0.67
C ILE A 61 6.91 -14.01 1.71
N ASP A 62 7.12 -13.69 2.98
CA ASP A 62 6.25 -14.14 4.07
C ASP A 62 4.97 -13.29 4.03
N TRP A 63 3.90 -13.87 3.50
CA TRP A 63 2.61 -13.21 3.35
C TRP A 63 1.93 -12.90 4.69
N ASN A 64 2.25 -13.62 5.77
CA ASN A 64 1.73 -13.32 7.10
C ASN A 64 2.36 -12.04 7.66
N LYS A 65 3.67 -11.85 7.44
CA LYS A 65 4.35 -10.59 7.76
C LYS A 65 3.88 -9.47 6.83
N ALA A 66 3.76 -9.74 5.52
CA ALA A 66 3.29 -8.76 4.54
C ALA A 66 1.90 -8.22 4.88
N ARG A 67 0.96 -9.08 5.30
CA ARG A 67 -0.38 -8.68 5.72
C ARG A 67 -0.37 -7.68 6.87
N LYS A 68 0.49 -7.90 7.88
CA LYS A 68 0.66 -6.98 9.01
C LYS A 68 1.38 -5.71 8.58
N MET A 69 2.35 -5.81 7.68
CA MET A 69 3.15 -4.70 7.19
C MET A 69 2.34 -3.74 6.31
N LEU A 70 1.50 -4.24 5.42
CA LEU A 70 0.74 -3.40 4.50
C LEU A 70 -0.52 -2.77 5.10
N LYS A 71 -1.03 -3.32 6.20
CA LYS A 71 -2.23 -2.81 6.86
C LYS A 71 -2.11 -1.32 7.19
N ASN A 72 -3.14 -0.57 6.82
CA ASN A 72 -3.28 0.89 6.95
C ASN A 72 -2.40 1.75 6.03
N MET A 73 -1.53 1.16 5.21
CA MET A 73 -0.83 1.91 4.17
C MET A 73 -1.79 2.29 3.06
N ARG A 74 -1.45 3.35 2.31
CA ARG A 74 -2.19 3.82 1.15
C ARG A 74 -1.46 3.42 -0.12
N VAL A 75 -2.23 2.99 -1.10
CA VAL A 75 -1.75 2.67 -2.43
C VAL A 75 -2.53 3.45 -3.47
N LYS A 76 -1.89 3.70 -4.59
CA LYS A 76 -2.47 4.28 -5.79
C LYS A 76 -2.54 3.21 -6.86
N THR A 77 -3.67 3.12 -7.54
CA THR A 77 -3.87 2.16 -8.63
C THR A 77 -3.40 2.72 -9.96
N SER A 78 -2.67 1.92 -10.75
CA SER A 78 -2.23 2.32 -12.09
C SER A 78 -3.39 2.39 -13.09
N HIS A 79 -4.35 1.46 -13.02
CA HIS A 79 -5.48 1.36 -13.97
C HIS A 79 -6.55 2.48 -13.81
N SER A 80 -6.65 3.11 -12.63
CA SER A 80 -7.70 4.11 -12.33
C SER A 80 -7.16 5.38 -11.69
N ASN A 81 -5.87 5.46 -11.38
CA ASN A 81 -5.22 6.60 -10.73
C ASN A 81 -5.86 6.97 -9.37
N MET A 82 -6.61 6.03 -8.76
CA MET A 82 -7.33 6.22 -7.51
C MET A 82 -6.48 5.76 -6.34
N GLU A 83 -6.63 6.42 -5.20
CA GLU A 83 -5.95 6.05 -3.97
C GLU A 83 -6.88 5.30 -3.03
N PHE A 84 -6.35 4.23 -2.43
CA PHE A 84 -7.06 3.43 -1.46
C PHE A 84 -6.21 3.14 -0.23
N LYS A 85 -6.88 2.91 0.90
CA LYS A 85 -6.26 2.43 2.13
C LYS A 85 -6.34 0.90 2.16
N ILE A 86 -5.20 0.24 2.40
CA ILE A 86 -5.12 -1.20 2.52
C ILE A 86 -5.71 -1.64 3.87
N ILE A 87 -6.70 -2.51 3.82
CA ILE A 87 -7.29 -3.15 5.01
C ILE A 87 -6.66 -4.52 5.27
N GLY A 88 -6.18 -5.19 4.22
CA GLY A 88 -5.50 -6.49 4.35
C GLY A 88 -5.08 -7.08 3.02
N LEU A 89 -4.90 -8.40 3.03
CA LEU A 89 -4.63 -9.23 1.87
C LEU A 89 -5.75 -10.28 1.74
N SER A 90 -6.03 -10.70 0.51
CA SER A 90 -6.94 -11.82 0.26
C SER A 90 -6.39 -13.13 0.83
N GLU A 91 -7.29 -14.05 1.12
CA GLU A 91 -6.90 -15.40 1.60
C GLU A 91 -6.45 -16.30 0.45
N LYS A 92 -7.02 -16.10 -0.75
CA LYS A 92 -6.69 -16.85 -1.96
C LYS A 92 -5.87 -15.99 -2.94
N PRO A 93 -5.06 -16.62 -3.82
CA PRO A 93 -4.35 -15.91 -4.89
C PRO A 93 -5.32 -15.31 -5.92
N CYS A 94 -4.87 -14.34 -6.72
CA CYS A 94 -5.74 -13.59 -7.63
C CYS A 94 -6.44 -14.44 -8.70
N ASN A 95 -5.87 -15.58 -9.10
CA ASN A 95 -6.52 -16.55 -9.99
C ASN A 95 -7.64 -17.39 -9.35
N GLN A 96 -7.73 -17.42 -8.01
CA GLN A 96 -8.75 -18.18 -7.26
C GLN A 96 -9.63 -17.28 -6.39
N GLN A 97 -9.24 -16.02 -6.19
CA GLN A 97 -9.97 -15.06 -5.40
C GLN A 97 -11.20 -14.60 -6.18
N LEU A 98 -12.37 -15.05 -5.74
CA LEU A 98 -13.66 -14.67 -6.30
C LEU A 98 -14.18 -13.39 -5.65
N PHE A 99 -14.97 -12.64 -6.42
CA PHE A 99 -15.80 -11.55 -5.90
C PHE A 99 -17.10 -11.43 -6.72
N SER A 100 -18.14 -10.91 -6.08
CA SER A 100 -19.44 -10.70 -6.73
C SER A 100 -19.46 -9.36 -7.46
N MET A 101 -19.44 -9.40 -8.80
CA MET A 101 -19.56 -8.22 -9.67
C MET A 101 -21.02 -8.00 -10.06
N LYS A 102 -21.53 -6.77 -9.91
CA LYS A 102 -22.86 -6.41 -10.42
C LYS A 102 -22.80 -6.18 -11.92
N ILE A 103 -23.65 -6.86 -12.68
CA ILE A 103 -23.79 -6.67 -14.12
C ILE A 103 -24.49 -5.33 -14.36
N LYS A 104 -23.81 -4.43 -15.09
CA LYS A 104 -24.32 -3.09 -15.40
C LYS A 104 -25.14 -3.04 -16.70
N ASP A 105 -24.89 -3.95 -17.63
CA ASP A 105 -25.45 -3.93 -18.99
C ASP A 105 -26.10 -5.28 -19.39
N GLY A 106 -27.21 -5.21 -20.15
CA GLY A 106 -27.96 -6.37 -20.66
C GLY A 106 -29.22 -6.74 -19.85
N GLU A 107 -29.96 -7.75 -20.31
CA GLU A 107 -31.23 -8.23 -19.70
C GLU A 107 -31.08 -8.67 -18.23
N ARG A 108 -29.85 -8.99 -17.80
CA ARG A 108 -29.52 -9.41 -16.42
C ARG A 108 -29.06 -8.26 -15.53
N LYS A 109 -29.39 -7.02 -15.88
CA LYS A 109 -29.04 -5.81 -15.11
C LYS A 109 -29.48 -5.94 -13.65
N GLY A 110 -28.53 -5.81 -12.73
CA GLY A 110 -28.77 -5.97 -11.29
C GLY A 110 -28.45 -7.36 -10.73
N GLN A 111 -28.23 -8.38 -11.58
CA GLN A 111 -27.71 -9.67 -11.13
C GLN A 111 -26.23 -9.56 -10.74
N THR A 112 -25.82 -10.45 -9.84
CA THR A 112 -24.42 -10.61 -9.45
C THR A 112 -23.81 -11.79 -10.19
N LYS A 113 -22.62 -11.59 -10.76
CA LYS A 113 -21.81 -12.63 -11.37
C LYS A 113 -20.59 -12.83 -10.48
N GLU A 114 -20.28 -14.08 -10.16
CA GLU A 114 -18.99 -14.42 -9.56
C GLU A 114 -17.93 -14.51 -10.66
N ILE A 115 -16.82 -13.83 -10.45
CA ILE A 115 -15.67 -13.84 -11.34
C ILE A 115 -14.40 -13.73 -10.47
N THR A 116 -13.30 -14.30 -10.96
CA THR A 116 -12.03 -14.15 -10.26
C THR A 116 -11.45 -12.75 -10.47
N VAL A 117 -10.62 -12.29 -9.53
CA VAL A 117 -9.90 -11.02 -9.67
C VAL A 117 -9.06 -11.01 -10.95
N TYR A 118 -8.35 -12.10 -11.22
CA TYR A 118 -7.54 -12.25 -12.43
C TYR A 118 -8.39 -12.12 -13.71
N GLU A 119 -9.49 -12.87 -13.84
CA GLU A 119 -10.33 -12.82 -15.05
C GLU A 119 -10.97 -11.44 -15.24
N TYR A 120 -11.39 -10.79 -14.14
CA TYR A 120 -11.96 -9.45 -14.22
C TYR A 120 -10.95 -8.43 -14.75
N PHE A 121 -9.73 -8.43 -14.22
CA PHE A 121 -8.67 -7.51 -14.67
C PHE A 121 -8.24 -7.81 -16.12
N LYS A 122 -8.13 -9.10 -16.48
CA LYS A 122 -7.86 -9.53 -17.85
C LYS A 122 -8.92 -9.06 -18.86
N GLN A 123 -10.20 -9.09 -18.47
CA GLN A 123 -11.31 -8.67 -19.35
C GLN A 123 -11.52 -7.15 -19.39
N THR A 124 -11.26 -6.44 -18.29
CA THR A 124 -11.66 -5.03 -18.12
C THR A 124 -10.52 -4.05 -18.30
N TYR A 125 -9.29 -4.46 -17.97
CA TYR A 125 -8.12 -3.59 -17.94
C TYR A 125 -6.96 -4.24 -18.68
N THR A 126 -6.00 -4.78 -17.95
CA THR A 126 -4.80 -5.42 -18.46
C THR A 126 -4.60 -6.73 -17.70
N GLU A 127 -4.14 -7.75 -18.41
CA GLU A 127 -3.86 -9.06 -17.84
C GLU A 127 -2.75 -8.96 -16.78
N PRO A 128 -3.03 -9.33 -15.51
CA PRO A 128 -1.98 -9.45 -14.51
C PRO A 128 -1.08 -10.62 -14.87
N THR A 129 0.23 -10.40 -15.00
CA THR A 129 1.18 -11.46 -15.38
C THR A 129 1.95 -11.99 -14.18
N SER A 130 2.36 -11.10 -13.28
CA SER A 130 3.19 -11.44 -12.12
C SER A 130 2.36 -11.81 -10.90
N SER A 131 1.22 -11.14 -10.71
CA SER A 131 0.41 -11.26 -9.49
C SER A 131 -0.58 -12.42 -9.49
N VAL A 132 -0.58 -13.27 -10.53
CA VAL A 132 -1.56 -14.35 -10.72
C VAL A 132 -1.62 -15.31 -9.53
N TYR A 133 -0.44 -15.69 -9.02
CA TYR A 133 -0.27 -16.65 -7.93
C TYR A 133 -0.05 -16.00 -6.56
N PHE A 134 -0.17 -14.67 -6.47
CA PHE A 134 -0.03 -13.92 -5.23
C PHE A 134 -1.39 -13.51 -4.68
N PRO A 135 -1.50 -13.29 -3.35
CA PRO A 135 -2.70 -12.69 -2.79
C PRO A 135 -2.90 -11.28 -3.36
N CYS A 136 -4.15 -10.87 -3.47
CA CYS A 136 -4.52 -9.54 -3.87
C CYS A 136 -4.56 -8.61 -2.64
N LEU A 137 -4.35 -7.32 -2.84
CA LEU A 137 -4.60 -6.30 -1.83
C LEU A 137 -6.10 -6.16 -1.61
N ASP A 138 -6.53 -6.23 -0.35
CA ASP A 138 -7.89 -5.85 0.02
C ASP A 138 -7.90 -4.38 0.43
N VAL A 139 -8.61 -3.57 -0.35
CA VAL A 139 -8.80 -2.14 -0.15
C VAL A 139 -10.28 -1.77 0.04
N GLY A 140 -11.12 -2.79 0.26
CA GLY A 140 -12.55 -2.63 0.42
C GLY A 140 -12.96 -2.15 1.80
N LYS A 141 -14.24 -2.38 2.10
CA LYS A 141 -14.79 -2.28 3.45
C LYS A 141 -14.91 -3.70 4.03
N PRO A 142 -14.93 -3.87 5.37
CA PRO A 142 -15.02 -5.19 6.00
C PRO A 142 -16.15 -6.09 5.45
N ASN A 143 -17.31 -5.51 5.11
CA ASN A 143 -18.46 -6.25 4.58
C ASN A 143 -18.61 -6.15 3.05
N ARG A 144 -17.66 -5.50 2.37
CA ARG A 144 -17.65 -5.30 0.92
C ARG A 144 -16.21 -5.22 0.44
N PRO A 145 -15.54 -6.39 0.27
CA PRO A 145 -14.15 -6.43 -0.11
C PRO A 145 -13.96 -5.82 -1.51
N ASN A 146 -12.78 -5.27 -1.75
CA ASN A 146 -12.37 -4.78 -3.05
C ASN A 146 -10.92 -5.21 -3.26
N TYR A 147 -10.72 -6.12 -4.19
CA TYR A 147 -9.43 -6.77 -4.39
C TYR A 147 -8.69 -6.17 -5.57
N LEU A 148 -7.41 -5.89 -5.36
CA LEU A 148 -6.52 -5.34 -6.38
C LEU A 148 -5.27 -6.22 -6.52
N PRO A 149 -4.88 -6.64 -7.74
CA PRO A 149 -3.60 -7.27 -7.97
C PRO A 149 -2.45 -6.34 -7.55
N LEU A 150 -1.42 -6.90 -6.90
CA LEU A 150 -0.25 -6.15 -6.41
C LEU A 150 0.48 -5.39 -7.53
N GLU A 151 0.53 -5.99 -8.73
CA GLU A 151 1.13 -5.43 -9.95
C GLU A 151 0.56 -4.07 -10.37
N PHE A 152 -0.67 -3.74 -9.97
CA PHE A 152 -1.32 -2.48 -10.32
C PHE A 152 -1.36 -1.48 -9.17
N CYS A 153 -0.56 -1.69 -8.11
CA CYS A 153 -0.61 -0.89 -6.90
C CYS A 153 0.78 -0.35 -6.51
N ASP A 154 0.86 0.97 -6.37
CA ASP A 154 2.04 1.69 -5.90
C ASP A 154 1.78 2.32 -4.53
N LEU A 155 2.72 2.22 -3.60
CA LEU A 155 2.68 2.97 -2.36
C LEU A 155 2.76 4.48 -2.63
N VAL A 156 1.82 5.22 -2.04
CA VAL A 156 1.76 6.68 -2.15
C VAL A 156 2.91 7.31 -1.36
N SER A 157 3.43 8.46 -1.82
CA SER A 157 4.45 9.23 -1.12
C SER A 157 3.96 9.84 0.19
N LEU A 158 4.90 10.38 0.98
CA LEU A 158 4.64 11.18 2.20
C LEU A 158 3.82 10.46 3.29
N GLN A 159 3.82 9.13 3.27
CA GLN A 159 3.20 8.34 4.32
C GLN A 159 4.18 8.13 5.47
N ARG A 160 3.89 8.71 6.64
CA ARG A 160 4.71 8.52 7.85
C ARG A 160 4.80 7.03 8.18
N TYR A 161 6.03 6.52 8.27
CA TYR A 161 6.31 5.17 8.73
C TYR A 161 6.44 5.17 10.24
N THR A 162 5.58 4.39 10.91
CA THR A 162 5.51 4.35 12.39
C THR A 162 5.88 3.00 12.98
N LYS A 163 6.22 2.02 12.14
CA LYS A 163 6.62 0.68 12.57
C LYS A 163 8.08 0.69 13.00
N ALA A 164 8.43 -0.22 13.90
CA ALA A 164 9.79 -0.40 14.33
C ALA A 164 10.66 -0.79 13.13
N LEU A 165 11.80 -0.12 12.99
CA LEU A 165 12.85 -0.54 12.09
C LEU A 165 13.53 -1.78 12.68
N SER A 166 14.00 -2.70 11.84
CA SER A 166 14.89 -3.73 12.36
C SER A 166 16.18 -3.07 12.85
N GLY A 167 16.65 -3.47 14.03
CA GLY A 167 18.00 -3.11 14.47
C GLY A 167 18.99 -3.87 13.60
N ARG A 168 19.93 -3.15 13.00
CA ARG A 168 21.11 -3.79 12.38
C ARG A 168 22.03 -4.35 13.46
#